data_AF-N9T371-F1
#
_entry.id   AF-N9T371-F1
#
_cell.length_a   1.000
_cell.length_b   1.000
_cell.length_c   1.000
_cell.angle_alpha   90.00
_cell.angle_beta   90.00
_cell.angle_gamma   90.00
#
_symmetry.space_group_name_H-M   'P 1'
#
loop_
_entity.id
_entity.type
_entity.pdbx_description
1 polymer ?
#
loop_
_entity_poly.entity_id
_entity_poly.type
_entity_poly.pdbx_seq_one_letter_code
_entity_poly.pdbx_strand_id
1 'polypeptide(L)'
;MNEPSKLMCQLASISRGMDIEHPEYKRKSRSDLAIRLRKVIKSVSDLEKQELDQSFSLHAVNDCVITLLDAIEKSADLETIKEHALEIFKAMDEEQ
;
A
#
# COMPACT_ATOMS: atom_id res chain seq x y z
N MET A 1 -20.30 6.67 -11.01
CA MET A 1 -19.51 7.54 -10.13
C MET A 1 -19.14 6.71 -8.92
N ASN A 2 -17.85 6.47 -8.67
CA ASN A 2 -17.43 5.78 -7.45
C ASN A 2 -17.66 6.71 -6.26
N GLU A 3 -18.34 6.24 -5.22
CA GLU A 3 -18.58 7.02 -4.02
C GLU A 3 -17.24 7.38 -3.36
N PRO A 4 -17.11 8.61 -2.80
CA PRO A 4 -15.89 9.00 -2.11
C PRO A 4 -15.65 8.06 -0.92
N SER A 5 -14.40 7.63 -0.76
CA SER A 5 -14.06 6.74 0.34
C SER A 5 -14.34 7.40 1.69
N LYS A 6 -14.59 6.59 2.72
CA LYS A 6 -14.79 7.07 4.09
C LYS A 6 -13.67 8.02 4.55
N LEU A 7 -12.45 7.78 4.09
CA LEU A 7 -11.27 8.62 4.35
C LEU A 7 -11.39 10.00 3.68
N MET A 8 -11.82 10.04 2.42
CA MET A 8 -12.04 11.30 1.69
C MET A 8 -13.11 12.15 2.36
N CYS A 9 -14.20 11.52 2.81
CA CYS A 9 -15.25 12.21 3.58
C CYS A 9 -14.72 12.78 4.90
N GLN A 10 -13.84 12.05 5.60
CA GLN A 10 -13.20 12.51 6.83
C GLN A 10 -12.24 13.68 6.60
N LEU A 11 -11.40 13.60 5.56
CA LEU A 11 -10.48 14.69 5.17
C LEU A 11 -11.24 15.97 4.80
N ALA A 12 -12.32 15.84 4.02
CA ALA A 12 -13.13 16.99 3.64
C ALA A 12 -13.80 17.66 4.85
N SER A 13 -14.29 16.88 5.81
CA SER A 13 -14.84 17.41 7.06
C SER A 13 -13.78 18.10 7.93
N ILE A 14 -12.56 17.56 7.99
CA ILE A 14 -11.45 18.17 8.72
C ILE A 14 -11.02 19.49 8.07
N SER A 15 -10.89 19.51 6.75
CA SER A 15 -10.56 20.71 5.97
C SER A 15 -11.54 21.85 6.24
N ARG A 16 -12.86 21.59 6.13
CA ARG A 16 -13.91 22.59 6.41
C ARG A 16 -13.95 23.04 7.87
N GLY A 17 -13.68 22.15 8.83
CA GLY A 17 -13.68 22.51 10.25
C GLY A 17 -12.44 23.29 10.71
N MET A 18 -11.35 23.25 9.94
CA MET A 18 -10.10 23.96 10.25
C MET A 18 -9.99 25.34 9.58
N ASP A 19 -10.76 25.57 8.53
CA ASP A 19 -10.85 26.85 7.83
C ASP A 19 -11.61 27.89 8.67
N ILE A 20 -10.95 28.98 9.05
CA ILE A 20 -11.50 30.02 9.92
C ILE A 20 -12.64 30.78 9.25
N GLU A 21 -12.64 30.85 7.92
CA GLU A 21 -13.67 31.54 7.14
C GLU A 21 -14.92 30.67 6.90
N HIS A 22 -14.84 29.38 7.22
CA HIS A 22 -15.93 28.44 6.97
C HIS A 22 -16.99 28.47 8.09
N PRO A 23 -18.31 28.44 7.77
CA PRO A 23 -19.38 28.48 8.78
C PRO A 23 -19.34 27.34 9.83
N GLU A 24 -18.71 26.22 9.49
CA GLU A 24 -18.55 25.06 10.38
C GLU A 24 -17.39 25.24 11.40
N TYR A 25 -16.60 26.30 11.30
CA TYR A 25 -15.47 26.56 12.20
C TYR A 25 -15.93 26.84 13.64
N LYS A 26 -15.42 26.03 14.58
CA LYS A 26 -15.60 26.25 16.02
C LYS A 26 -14.25 26.25 16.72
N ARG A 27 -13.88 27.36 17.39
CA ARG A 27 -12.56 27.55 18.03
C ARG A 27 -12.19 26.45 19.04
N LYS A 28 -13.17 25.96 19.83
CA LYS A 28 -13.01 24.81 20.76
C LYS A 28 -12.86 23.44 20.06
N SER A 29 -13.22 23.33 18.78
CA SER A 29 -13.16 22.06 18.02
C SER A 29 -11.83 21.85 17.27
N ARG A 30 -10.97 22.87 17.21
CA ARG A 30 -9.70 22.82 16.46
C ARG A 30 -8.76 21.73 16.99
N SER A 31 -8.72 21.52 18.31
CA SER A 31 -7.92 20.44 18.92
C SER A 31 -8.42 19.06 18.50
N ASP A 32 -9.73 18.85 18.48
CA ASP A 32 -10.35 17.56 18.14
C ASP A 32 -10.18 17.26 16.64
N LEU A 33 -10.32 18.29 15.80
CA LEU A 33 -10.04 18.19 14.37
C LEU A 33 -8.56 17.91 14.09
N ALA A 34 -7.64 18.52 14.85
CA ALA A 34 -6.21 18.22 14.75
C ALA A 34 -5.88 16.78 15.20
N ILE A 35 -6.61 16.22 16.17
CA ILE A 35 -6.47 14.80 16.56
C ILE A 35 -6.99 13.89 15.43
N ARG A 36 -8.14 14.22 14.84
CA ARG A 36 -8.70 13.46 13.70
C ARG A 36 -7.77 13.51 12.49
N LEU A 37 -7.19 14.68 12.19
CA LEU A 37 -6.20 14.85 11.11
C LEU A 37 -4.98 13.96 11.33
N ARG A 38 -4.43 13.95 12.55
CA ARG A 38 -3.28 13.08 12.88
C ARG A 38 -3.60 11.59 12.69
N LYS A 39 -4.81 11.15 13.05
CA LYS A 39 -5.23 9.76 12.81
C LYS A 39 -5.28 9.44 11.31
N VAL A 40 -5.84 10.35 10.51
CA VAL A 40 -5.91 10.20 9.06
C VAL A 40 -4.52 10.16 8.43
N ILE A 41 -3.62 11.07 8.81
CA ILE A 41 -2.23 11.08 8.33
C ILE A 41 -1.55 9.76 8.65
N LYS A 42 -1.72 9.24 9.88
CA LYS A 42 -1.17 7.94 10.25
C LYS A 42 -1.72 6.82 9.37
N SER A 43 -3.04 6.77 9.15
CA SER A 43 -3.66 5.76 8.29
C SER A 43 -3.17 5.84 6.84
N VAL A 44 -2.95 7.05 6.30
CA VAL A 44 -2.36 7.21 4.96
C VAL A 44 -0.92 6.70 4.95
N SER A 45 -0.11 7.06 5.94
CA SER A 45 1.27 6.59 6.05
C SER A 45 1.36 5.06 6.18
N ASP A 46 0.43 4.44 6.92
CA ASP A 46 0.35 2.98 7.05
C ASP A 46 -0.02 2.32 5.71
N LEU A 47 -0.93 2.93 4.94
CA LEU A 47 -1.31 2.48 3.59
C LEU A 47 -0.17 2.64 2.57
N GLU A 48 0.55 3.76 2.60
CA GLU A 48 1.71 3.99 1.74
C GLU A 48 2.82 2.97 2.04
N LYS A 49 3.03 2.66 3.33
CA LYS A 49 3.97 1.61 3.71
C LYS A 49 3.52 0.24 3.19
N GLN A 50 2.23 -0.10 3.36
CA GLN A 50 1.70 -1.36 2.86
C GLN A 50 1.83 -1.49 1.33
N GLU A 51 1.56 -0.41 0.59
CA GLU A 51 1.72 -0.40 -0.87
C GLU A 51 3.18 -0.60 -1.26
N LEU A 52 4.11 0.07 -0.57
CA LEU A 52 5.54 -0.11 -0.80
C LEU A 52 6.00 -1.55 -0.50
N ASP A 53 5.57 -2.11 0.63
CA ASP A 53 5.91 -3.49 1.01
C ASP A 53 5.37 -4.49 -0.04
N GLN A 54 4.13 -4.31 -0.51
CA GLN A 54 3.53 -5.12 -1.58
C GLN A 54 4.25 -4.95 -2.91
N SER A 55 4.66 -3.73 -3.25
CA SER A 55 5.41 -3.43 -4.47
C SER A 55 6.77 -4.12 -4.48
N PHE A 56 7.49 -4.09 -3.35
CA PHE A 56 8.75 -4.83 -3.21
C PHE A 56 8.56 -6.35 -3.35
N SER A 57 7.52 -6.90 -2.75
CA SER A 57 7.23 -8.33 -2.87
C SER A 57 6.94 -8.74 -4.31
N LEU A 58 6.10 -7.98 -5.01
CA LEU A 58 5.80 -8.21 -6.43
C LEU A 58 7.05 -8.08 -7.31
N HIS A 59 7.94 -7.14 -7.00
CA HIS A 59 9.23 -7.02 -7.69
C HIS A 59 10.13 -8.24 -7.44
N ALA A 60 10.22 -8.74 -6.21
CA ALA A 60 10.99 -9.94 -5.90
C ALA A 60 10.46 -11.17 -6.66
N VAL A 61 9.14 -11.37 -6.69
CA VAL A 61 8.50 -12.44 -7.46
C VAL A 61 8.83 -12.30 -8.95
N ASN A 62 8.74 -11.09 -9.51
CA ASN A 62 9.10 -10.84 -10.91
C ASN A 62 10.56 -11.16 -11.21
N ASP A 63 11.49 -10.79 -10.33
CA ASP A 63 12.93 -11.09 -10.50
C ASP A 63 13.19 -12.61 -10.50
N CYS A 64 12.51 -13.36 -9.62
CA CYS A 64 12.56 -14.82 -9.62
C CYS A 64 12.00 -15.42 -10.92
N VAL A 65 10.87 -14.90 -11.42
CA VAL A 65 10.28 -15.34 -12.70
C VAL A 65 11.22 -15.06 -13.86
N ILE A 66 11.84 -13.88 -13.92
CA ILE A 66 12.82 -13.53 -14.97
C ILE A 66 14.02 -14.49 -14.93
N THR A 67 14.52 -14.81 -13.73
CA THR A 67 15.62 -15.76 -13.55
C THR A 67 15.23 -17.16 -14.02
N LEU A 68 14.01 -17.61 -13.73
CA LEU A 68 13.49 -18.89 -14.23
C LEU A 68 13.39 -18.90 -15.77
N LEU A 69 12.90 -17.83 -16.38
CA LEU A 69 12.80 -17.73 -17.84
C LEU A 69 14.18 -17.79 -18.50
N ASP A 70 15.17 -17.10 -17.94
CA ASP A 70 16.56 -17.14 -18.41
C ASP A 70 17.18 -18.55 -18.26
N ALA A 71 16.88 -19.26 -17.17
CA ALA A 71 17.31 -20.65 -16.98
C ALA A 71 16.70 -21.59 -18.03
N ILE A 72 15.42 -21.41 -18.37
CA ILE A 72 14.74 -22.17 -19.43
C ILE A 72 15.37 -21.88 -20.79
N GLU A 73 15.60 -20.60 -21.11
CA GLU A 73 16.23 -20.18 -22.36
C GLU A 73 17.63 -20.79 -22.53
N LYS A 74 18.38 -20.90 -21.43
CA LYS A 74 19.71 -21.52 -21.38
C LYS A 74 19.69 -23.05 -21.30
N SER A 75 18.52 -23.68 -21.44
CA SER A 75 18.35 -25.14 -21.38
C SER A 75 18.89 -25.76 -20.08
N ALA A 76 18.68 -25.08 -18.95
CA ALA A 76 18.96 -25.62 -17.62
C ALA A 76 18.23 -26.95 -17.42
N ASP A 77 18.77 -27.82 -16.57
CA ASP A 77 18.14 -29.09 -16.28
C ASP A 77 16.85 -28.92 -15.47
N LEU A 78 16.04 -29.98 -15.49
CA LEU A 78 14.73 -29.99 -14.84
C LEU A 78 14.81 -29.71 -13.34
N GLU A 79 15.90 -30.07 -12.67
CA GLU A 79 16.03 -29.86 -11.23
C GLU A 79 16.24 -28.38 -10.92
N THR A 80 17.13 -27.69 -11.66
CA THR A 80 17.29 -26.23 -11.55
C THR A 80 16.00 -25.47 -11.83
N ILE A 81 15.23 -25.89 -12.86
CA ILE A 81 13.93 -25.29 -13.18
C ILE A 81 12.94 -25.45 -12.01
N LYS A 82 12.92 -26.63 -11.37
CA LYS A 82 12.05 -26.88 -10.20
C LYS A 82 12.46 -26.05 -9.00
N GLU A 83 13.76 -25.92 -8.74
CA GLU A 83 14.26 -25.11 -7.62
C GLU A 83 13.80 -23.65 -7.75
N HIS A 84 13.98 -23.04 -8.93
CA HIS A 84 13.51 -21.68 -9.18
C HIS A 84 11.99 -21.54 -9.11
N ALA A 85 11.24 -22.53 -9.60
CA ALA A 85 9.78 -22.54 -9.45
C ALA A 85 9.35 -22.59 -7.97
N LEU A 86 10.04 -23.38 -7.14
CA LEU A 86 9.79 -23.44 -5.70
C LEU A 86 10.16 -22.13 -4.98
N GLU A 87 11.20 -21.43 -5.42
CA GLU A 87 11.55 -20.11 -4.90
C GLU A 87 10.45 -19.08 -5.17
N ILE A 88 9.85 -19.10 -6.36
CA ILE A 88 8.70 -18.25 -6.71
C ILE A 88 7.51 -18.55 -5.79
N PHE A 89 7.17 -19.83 -5.58
CA PHE A 89 6.07 -20.20 -4.69
C PHE A 89 6.32 -19.76 -3.25
N LYS A 90 7.55 -19.88 -2.74
CA LYS A 90 7.91 -19.38 -1.41
C LYS A 90 7.78 -17.86 -1.29
N ALA A 91 8.26 -17.13 -2.30
CA ALA A 91 8.14 -15.67 -2.33
C ALA A 91 6.67 -15.22 -2.35
N MET A 92 5.76 -16.00 -2.95
CA MET A 92 4.33 -15.73 -2.94
C MET A 92 3.63 -16.19 -1.65
N ASP A 93 4.10 -17.26 -1.00
CA ASP A 93 3.49 -17.80 0.24
C ASP A 93 3.91 -17.01 1.50
N GLU A 94 5.07 -16.34 1.49
CA GLU A 94 5.44 -15.38 2.54
C GLU A 94 4.50 -14.15 2.58
N GLU A 95 3.57 -14.01 1.63
CA GLU A 95 2.55 -12.96 1.55
C GLU A 95 1.21 -13.25 2.28
N GLN A 96 1.03 -14.42 2.93
CA GLN A 96 -0.18 -14.78 3.69
C GLN A 96 -0.02 -14.67 5.22
#